data_AF-A0A0B1TAA9-F1
#
_entry.id   AF-A0A0B1TAA9-F1
#
_cell.length_a   1.000
_cell.length_b   1.000
_cell.length_c   1.000
_cell.angle_alpha   90.00
_cell.angle_beta   90.00
_cell.angle_gamma   90.00
#
_symmetry.space_group_name_H-M   'P 1'
#
loop_
_entity.id
_entity.type
_entity.pdbx_description
1 polymer ?
#
loop_
_entity_poly.entity_id
_entity_poly.type
_entity_poly.pdbx_seq_one_letter_code
_entity_poly.pdbx_strand_id
1 'polypeptide(L)'
;MHWALFVYFNYPKGRDDIIEMFLNQQPYLNTIQVMCPHLLRYLAVAVVTSKNKQKNSLKDLIKVIDIERHNYQDPVTDFLTCLYIKYDFDEAQEKLRQCEEVLSNDFFLTGCLSDFRESARLLIFEMFCRIHQCISIEMLARRLNMSQVEAERWIVDLIRNYRIEGAKIDSKLGQVVMGVKAVSIHEQVMENTKRLTLRAQQIALQLEKARTERKLTV
;
A
#
# COMPACT_ATOMS: atom_id res chain seq x y z
N MET A 1 -17.76 14.90 11.14
CA MET A 1 -17.13 13.76 10.42
C MET A 1 -18.04 13.20 9.32
N HIS A 2 -19.21 12.66 9.62
CA HIS A 2 -20.13 12.10 8.61
C HIS A 2 -20.46 13.03 7.43
N TRP A 3 -20.70 14.32 7.70
CA TRP A 3 -20.99 15.31 6.65
C TRP A 3 -19.76 15.65 5.79
N ALA A 4 -18.55 15.49 6.35
CA ALA A 4 -17.32 15.68 5.59
C ALA A 4 -17.13 14.58 4.54
N LEU A 5 -17.58 13.35 4.80
CA LEU A 5 -17.57 12.29 3.78
C LEU A 5 -18.39 12.70 2.56
N PHE A 6 -19.52 13.38 2.75
CA PHE A 6 -20.37 13.83 1.64
C PHE A 6 -19.63 14.77 0.67
N VAL A 7 -18.78 15.65 1.22
CA VAL A 7 -18.02 16.63 0.43
C VAL A 7 -16.80 15.97 -0.22
N TYR A 8 -16.08 15.14 0.52
CA TYR A 8 -14.82 14.58 0.07
C TYR A 8 -14.96 13.38 -0.87
N PHE A 9 -16.04 12.58 -0.78
CA PHE A 9 -16.26 11.48 -1.74
C PHE A 9 -16.68 11.98 -3.13
N ASN A 10 -17.26 13.18 -3.22
CA ASN A 10 -17.59 13.83 -4.49
C ASN A 10 -16.38 14.51 -5.15
N TYR A 11 -15.26 14.69 -4.43
CA TYR A 11 -14.05 15.31 -4.97
C TYR A 11 -12.91 14.29 -5.14
N PRO A 12 -12.35 14.11 -6.35
CA PRO A 12 -11.35 13.07 -6.62
C PRO A 12 -10.05 13.23 -5.82
N LYS A 13 -9.66 14.45 -5.44
CA LYS A 13 -8.50 14.70 -4.54
C LYS A 13 -8.86 14.71 -3.06
N GLY A 14 -10.15 14.76 -2.72
CA GLY A 14 -10.63 14.76 -1.34
C GLY A 14 -10.34 13.45 -0.60
N ARG A 15 -10.03 12.39 -1.36
CA ARG A 15 -9.61 11.08 -0.83
C ARG A 15 -8.30 11.18 -0.04
N ASP A 16 -7.33 11.96 -0.52
CA ASP A 16 -6.04 12.13 0.15
C ASP A 16 -6.15 13.04 1.39
N ASP A 17 -7.06 14.01 1.34
CA ASP A 17 -7.36 14.93 2.45
C ASP A 17 -8.15 14.24 3.56
N ILE A 18 -9.07 13.32 3.23
CA ILE A 18 -9.73 12.43 4.21
C ILE A 18 -8.68 11.63 4.97
N ILE A 19 -7.77 10.99 4.24
CA ILE A 19 -6.73 10.15 4.86
C ILE A 19 -5.89 11.01 5.80
N GLU A 20 -5.49 12.20 5.37
CA GLU A 20 -4.70 13.11 6.19
C GLU A 20 -5.47 13.60 7.42
N MET A 21 -6.73 14.00 7.25
CA MET A 21 -7.57 14.52 8.33
C MET A 21 -7.90 13.43 9.37
N PHE A 22 -8.17 12.19 8.94
CA PHE A 22 -8.51 11.10 9.87
C PHE A 22 -7.30 10.44 10.52
N LEU A 23 -6.14 10.34 9.84
CA LEU A 23 -4.95 9.71 10.40
C LEU A 23 -4.00 10.68 11.11
N ASN A 24 -3.82 11.92 10.63
CA ASN A 24 -2.86 12.85 11.24
C ASN A 24 -3.44 13.59 12.46
N GLN A 25 -4.76 13.66 12.60
CA GLN A 25 -5.40 14.38 13.70
C GLN A 25 -5.97 13.38 14.72
N GLN A 26 -5.20 13.14 15.80
CA GLN A 26 -5.55 12.27 16.93
C GLN A 26 -6.96 12.46 17.52
N PRO A 27 -7.54 13.68 17.61
CA PRO A 27 -8.89 13.85 18.15
C PRO A 27 -9.96 13.15 17.30
N TYR A 28 -9.80 13.14 15.98
CA TYR A 28 -10.76 12.51 15.07
C TYR A 28 -10.65 11.00 15.10
N LEU A 29 -9.42 10.47 15.19
CA LEU A 29 -9.17 9.04 15.34
C LEU A 29 -9.78 8.50 16.65
N ASN A 30 -9.58 9.19 17.77
CA ASN A 30 -10.19 8.80 19.05
C ASN A 30 -11.73 8.85 19.01
N THR A 31 -12.30 9.81 18.27
CA THR A 31 -13.75 9.92 18.13
C THR A 31 -14.33 8.78 17.27
N ILE A 32 -13.58 8.32 16.26
CA ILE A 32 -13.94 7.13 15.47
C ILE A 32 -13.93 5.89 16.37
N GLN A 33 -12.86 5.72 17.14
CA GLN A 33 -12.67 4.57 18.05
C GLN A 33 -13.75 4.45 19.13
N VAL A 34 -14.23 5.57 19.65
CA VAL A 34 -15.17 5.56 20.78
C VAL A 34 -16.64 5.62 20.34
N MET A 35 -16.97 6.37 19.29
CA MET A 35 -18.37 6.72 19.00
C MET A 35 -18.90 6.16 17.68
N CYS A 36 -18.07 5.95 16.65
CA CYS A 36 -18.56 5.68 15.29
C CYS A 36 -17.64 4.70 14.51
N PRO A 37 -17.71 3.39 14.80
CA PRO A 37 -16.86 2.41 14.14
C PRO A 37 -17.21 2.17 12.67
N HIS A 38 -18.46 2.43 12.25
CA HIS A 38 -18.87 2.32 10.84
C HIS A 38 -18.11 3.27 9.89
N LEU A 39 -17.49 4.33 10.44
CA LEU A 39 -16.68 5.24 9.64
C LEU A 39 -15.38 4.60 9.16
N LEU A 40 -14.92 3.56 9.88
CA LEU A 40 -13.72 2.79 9.53
C LEU A 40 -13.86 2.11 8.17
N ARG A 41 -15.08 1.66 7.81
CA ARG A 41 -15.36 1.08 6.48
C ARG A 41 -15.01 2.06 5.36
N TYR A 42 -15.49 3.30 5.46
CA TYR A 42 -15.23 4.33 4.46
C TYR A 42 -13.77 4.78 4.45
N LEU A 43 -13.13 4.83 5.62
CA LEU A 43 -11.70 5.11 5.73
C LEU A 43 -10.86 4.02 5.06
N ALA A 44 -11.20 2.74 5.29
CA ALA A 44 -10.55 1.60 4.68
C ALA A 44 -10.68 1.64 3.15
N VAL A 45 -11.88 1.89 2.63
CA VAL A 45 -12.09 2.03 1.17
C VAL A 45 -11.31 3.22 0.61
N ALA A 46 -11.29 4.36 1.30
CA ALA A 46 -10.53 5.54 0.88
C ALA A 46 -9.01 5.26 0.82
N VAL A 47 -8.46 4.58 1.84
CA VAL A 47 -7.03 4.22 1.90
C VAL A 47 -6.67 3.19 0.83
N VAL A 48 -7.52 2.19 0.58
CA VAL A 48 -7.29 1.20 -0.49
C VAL A 48 -7.36 1.86 -1.87
N THR A 49 -8.22 2.86 -2.05
CA THR A 49 -8.39 3.54 -3.34
C THR A 49 -7.28 4.58 -3.61
N SER A 50 -6.65 5.16 -2.58
CA SER A 50 -5.56 6.12 -2.76
C SER A 50 -4.24 5.41 -3.15
N LYS A 51 -3.82 5.61 -4.42
CA LYS A 51 -2.61 5.00 -5.01
C LYS A 51 -1.29 5.60 -4.48
N ASN A 52 -1.32 6.76 -3.83
CA ASN A 52 -0.11 7.56 -3.55
C ASN A 52 0.36 7.53 -2.07
N LYS A 53 -0.58 7.46 -1.10
CA LYS A 53 -0.25 7.38 0.34
C LYS A 53 -0.38 5.97 0.94
N GLN A 54 -0.69 4.98 0.10
CA GLN A 54 -0.97 3.59 0.48
C GLN A 54 0.11 2.99 1.39
N LYS A 55 1.40 3.18 1.14
CA LYS A 55 2.47 2.47 1.90
C LYS A 55 2.67 2.95 3.33
N ASN A 56 2.39 4.22 3.63
CA ASN A 56 2.59 4.79 4.97
C ASN A 56 1.30 4.70 5.80
N SER A 57 0.17 5.13 5.23
CA SER A 57 -1.11 5.17 5.94
C SER A 57 -1.74 3.80 6.17
N LEU A 58 -1.40 2.81 5.34
CA LEU A 58 -1.98 1.47 5.46
C LEU A 58 -1.42 0.69 6.67
N LYS A 59 -0.16 0.90 7.06
CA LYS A 59 0.39 0.29 8.29
C LYS A 59 -0.30 0.82 9.54
N ASP A 60 -0.55 2.11 9.60
CA ASP A 60 -1.23 2.73 10.74
C ASP A 60 -2.72 2.37 10.74
N LEU A 61 -3.36 2.30 9.57
CA LEU A 61 -4.72 1.78 9.44
C LEU A 61 -4.84 0.33 9.93
N ILE A 62 -3.91 -0.57 9.57
CA ILE A 62 -3.95 -1.96 10.05
C ILE A 62 -3.89 -2.03 11.57
N LYS A 63 -3.06 -1.19 12.21
CA LYS A 63 -2.99 -1.14 13.68
C LYS A 63 -4.31 -0.66 14.29
N VAL A 64 -4.95 0.35 13.68
CA VAL A 64 -6.26 0.84 14.12
C VAL A 64 -7.33 -0.23 13.97
N ILE A 65 -7.36 -0.93 12.82
CA ILE A 65 -8.29 -2.04 12.55
C ILE A 65 -8.09 -3.18 13.55
N ASP A 66 -6.84 -3.52 13.91
CA ASP A 66 -6.55 -4.60 14.86
C ASP A 66 -7.06 -4.28 16.27
N ILE A 67 -6.96 -3.00 16.68
CA ILE A 67 -7.54 -2.52 17.95
C ILE A 67 -9.07 -2.56 17.90
N GLU A 68 -9.68 -2.09 16.81
CA GLU A 68 -11.14 -1.93 16.67
C GLU A 68 -11.88 -3.23 16.30
N ARG A 69 -11.16 -4.32 16.00
CA ARG A 69 -11.73 -5.62 15.61
C ARG A 69 -12.73 -6.21 16.61
N HIS A 70 -12.63 -5.81 17.88
CA HIS A 70 -13.52 -6.25 18.94
C HIS A 70 -14.89 -5.57 18.93
N ASN A 71 -14.97 -4.34 18.41
CA ASN A 71 -16.19 -3.52 18.44
C ASN A 71 -16.96 -3.55 17.11
N TYR A 72 -16.29 -3.81 15.98
CA TYR A 72 -16.93 -3.79 14.67
C TYR A 72 -16.27 -4.75 13.69
N GLN A 73 -17.11 -5.53 13.00
CA GLN A 73 -16.69 -6.45 11.94
C GLN A 73 -17.45 -6.09 10.67
N ASP A 74 -16.69 -5.71 9.65
CA ASP A 74 -17.19 -5.44 8.32
C ASP A 74 -16.41 -6.28 7.30
N PRO A 75 -17.03 -6.72 6.19
CA PRO A 75 -16.32 -7.48 5.16
C PRO A 75 -15.06 -6.76 4.64
N VAL A 76 -15.06 -5.43 4.58
CA VAL A 76 -13.90 -4.65 4.11
C VAL A 76 -12.76 -4.66 5.14
N THR A 77 -13.08 -4.53 6.42
CA THR A 77 -12.06 -4.58 7.49
C THR A 77 -11.52 -5.99 7.63
N ASP A 78 -12.39 -7.00 7.54
CA ASP A 78 -12.02 -8.42 7.53
C ASP A 78 -11.11 -8.76 6.36
N PHE A 79 -11.38 -8.22 5.16
CA PHE A 79 -10.51 -8.40 4.00
C PHE A 79 -9.09 -7.92 4.28
N LEU A 80 -8.93 -6.71 4.84
CA LEU A 80 -7.61 -6.17 5.20
C LEU A 80 -6.92 -6.99 6.29
N THR A 81 -7.67 -7.46 7.28
CA THR A 81 -7.16 -8.33 8.33
C THR A 81 -6.69 -9.67 7.76
N CYS A 82 -7.43 -10.29 6.84
CA CYS A 82 -7.04 -11.54 6.20
C CYS A 82 -5.78 -11.35 5.35
N LEU A 83 -5.66 -10.23 4.63
CA LEU A 83 -4.52 -9.96 3.75
C LEU A 83 -3.22 -9.66 4.52
N TYR A 84 -3.29 -8.90 5.63
CA TYR A 84 -2.09 -8.41 6.33
C TYR A 84 -1.75 -9.15 7.63
N ILE A 85 -2.71 -9.80 8.29
CA ILE A 85 -2.49 -10.51 9.56
C ILE A 85 -2.45 -12.02 9.33
N LYS A 86 -3.50 -12.57 8.68
CA LYS A 86 -3.60 -14.03 8.48
C LYS A 86 -2.82 -14.53 7.26
N TYR A 87 -2.60 -13.68 6.25
CA TYR A 87 -2.05 -14.06 4.94
C TYR A 87 -2.84 -15.17 4.25
N ASP A 88 -4.15 -15.22 4.47
CA ASP A 88 -5.04 -16.18 3.80
C ASP A 88 -5.64 -15.54 2.55
N PHE A 89 -5.17 -15.98 1.39
CA PHE A 89 -5.59 -15.46 0.08
C PHE A 89 -6.90 -16.08 -0.41
N ASP A 90 -7.27 -17.27 0.07
CA ASP A 90 -8.52 -17.94 -0.27
C ASP A 90 -9.68 -17.26 0.46
N GLU A 91 -9.54 -17.03 1.76
CA GLU A 91 -10.52 -16.29 2.58
C GLU A 91 -10.64 -14.83 2.08
N ALA A 92 -9.53 -14.19 1.71
CA ALA A 92 -9.53 -12.83 1.18
C ALA A 92 -10.30 -12.70 -0.15
N GLN A 93 -10.25 -13.71 -1.02
CA GLN A 93 -10.98 -13.68 -2.29
C GLN A 93 -12.49 -13.79 -2.09
N GLU A 94 -12.93 -14.66 -1.18
CA GLU A 94 -14.35 -14.77 -0.82
C GLU A 94 -14.86 -13.48 -0.20
N LYS A 95 -14.08 -12.89 0.71
CA LYS A 95 -14.38 -11.60 1.33
C LYS A 95 -14.41 -10.46 0.32
N LEU A 96 -13.56 -10.47 -0.71
CA LEU A 96 -13.58 -9.47 -1.78
C LEU A 96 -14.90 -9.50 -2.56
N ARG A 97 -15.46 -10.69 -2.81
CA ARG A 97 -16.78 -10.82 -3.46
C ARG A 97 -17.90 -10.26 -2.60
N GLN A 98 -17.87 -10.57 -1.30
CA GLN A 98 -18.83 -10.01 -0.33
C GLN A 98 -18.68 -8.49 -0.21
N CYS A 99 -17.45 -7.96 -0.30
CA CYS A 99 -17.20 -6.52 -0.34
C CYS A 99 -17.84 -5.88 -1.58
N GLU A 100 -17.71 -6.47 -2.77
CA GLU A 100 -18.32 -5.92 -3.99
C GLU A 100 -19.85 -5.77 -3.86
N GLU A 101 -20.54 -6.73 -3.24
CA GLU A 101 -21.97 -6.65 -2.97
C GLU A 101 -22.31 -5.55 -1.96
N VAL A 102 -21.57 -5.47 -0.85
CA VAL A 102 -21.76 -4.43 0.18
C VAL A 102 -21.50 -3.03 -0.39
N LEU A 103 -20.43 -2.86 -1.17
CA LEU A 103 -20.09 -1.58 -1.80
C LEU A 103 -21.09 -1.19 -2.90
N SER A 104 -21.69 -2.15 -3.60
CA SER A 104 -22.74 -1.89 -4.60
C SER A 104 -24.01 -1.34 -3.97
N ASN A 105 -24.31 -1.78 -2.75
CA ASN A 105 -25.50 -1.36 -1.99
C ASN A 105 -25.31 -0.01 -1.28
N ASP A 106 -24.08 0.52 -1.21
CA ASP A 106 -23.76 1.77 -0.53
C ASP A 106 -23.83 2.99 -1.48
N PHE A 107 -24.71 3.95 -1.16
CA PHE A 107 -24.97 5.16 -1.95
C PHE A 107 -23.72 6.01 -2.26
N PHE A 108 -22.72 6.02 -1.38
CA PHE A 108 -21.50 6.82 -1.55
C PHE A 108 -20.38 6.11 -2.32
N LEU A 109 -20.41 4.77 -2.36
CA LEU A 109 -19.27 3.95 -2.81
C LEU A 109 -19.48 3.38 -4.21
N THR A 110 -20.67 3.50 -4.80
CA THR A 110 -20.99 3.01 -6.15
C THR A 110 -20.01 3.51 -7.21
N GLY A 111 -19.57 4.78 -7.13
CA GLY A 111 -18.59 5.36 -8.06
C GLY A 111 -17.13 4.94 -7.81
N CYS A 112 -16.83 4.34 -6.65
CA CYS A 112 -15.49 3.89 -6.27
C CYS A 112 -15.29 2.38 -6.45
N LEU A 113 -16.34 1.63 -6.84
CA LEU A 113 -16.29 0.18 -6.90
C LEU A 113 -15.25 -0.33 -7.91
N SER A 114 -15.17 0.27 -9.09
CA SER A 114 -14.18 -0.10 -10.11
C SER A 114 -12.75 0.13 -9.65
N ASP A 115 -12.51 1.30 -9.03
CA ASP A 115 -11.18 1.68 -8.52
C ASP A 115 -10.78 0.79 -7.34
N PHE A 116 -11.71 0.53 -6.42
CA PHE A 116 -11.49 -0.35 -5.27
C PHE A 116 -11.18 -1.78 -5.73
N ARG A 117 -11.92 -2.31 -6.70
CA ARG A 117 -11.69 -3.66 -7.25
C ARG A 117 -10.31 -3.76 -7.89
N GLU A 118 -9.92 -2.77 -8.67
CA GLU A 118 -8.58 -2.74 -9.26
C GLU A 118 -7.52 -2.66 -8.15
N SER A 119 -7.62 -1.70 -7.23
CA SER A 119 -6.67 -1.54 -6.12
C SER A 119 -6.57 -2.76 -5.20
N ALA A 120 -7.68 -3.44 -4.91
CA ALA A 120 -7.68 -4.66 -4.10
C ALA A 120 -6.96 -5.80 -4.82
N ARG A 121 -7.16 -5.96 -6.13
CA ARG A 121 -6.39 -6.91 -6.95
C ARG A 121 -4.90 -6.60 -6.95
N LEU A 122 -4.54 -5.31 -7.08
CA LEU A 122 -3.15 -4.85 -7.02
C LEU A 122 -2.50 -5.21 -5.66
N LEU A 123 -3.21 -4.97 -4.55
CA LEU A 123 -2.75 -5.29 -3.20
C LEU A 123 -2.54 -6.80 -2.99
N ILE A 124 -3.52 -7.62 -3.39
CA ILE A 124 -3.40 -9.08 -3.32
C ILE A 124 -2.17 -9.53 -4.10
N PHE A 125 -1.98 -9.01 -5.30
CA PHE A 125 -0.85 -9.35 -6.14
C PHE A 125 0.49 -8.87 -5.56
N GLU A 126 0.59 -7.65 -5.04
CA GLU A 126 1.82 -7.14 -4.40
C GLU A 126 2.22 -8.01 -3.21
N MET A 127 1.26 -8.38 -2.37
CA MET A 127 1.49 -9.28 -1.24
C MET A 127 1.90 -10.68 -1.70
N PHE A 128 1.25 -11.21 -2.72
CA PHE A 128 1.56 -12.52 -3.29
C PHE A 128 2.97 -12.57 -3.91
N CYS A 129 3.35 -11.54 -4.67
CA CYS A 129 4.69 -11.38 -5.24
C CYS A 129 5.78 -11.16 -4.20
N ARG A 130 5.43 -10.61 -3.02
CA ARG A 130 6.40 -10.43 -1.94
C ARG A 130 6.72 -11.74 -1.23
N ILE A 131 5.78 -12.67 -1.18
CA ILE A 131 5.90 -13.95 -0.46
C ILE A 131 6.40 -15.06 -1.38
N HIS A 132 5.93 -15.09 -2.63
CA HIS A 132 6.25 -16.15 -3.58
C HIS A 132 7.24 -15.71 -4.66
N GLN A 133 8.31 -16.49 -4.79
CA GLN A 133 9.34 -16.25 -5.80
C GLN A 133 8.96 -16.77 -7.19
N CYS A 134 8.12 -17.80 -7.26
CA CYS A 134 7.60 -18.36 -8.51
C CYS A 134 6.08 -18.42 -8.44
N ILE A 135 5.41 -17.85 -9.44
CA ILE A 135 3.95 -17.75 -9.47
C ILE A 135 3.43 -18.34 -10.78
N SER A 136 2.56 -19.33 -10.70
CA SER A 136 1.85 -19.85 -11.86
C SER A 136 0.73 -18.90 -12.29
N ILE A 137 0.74 -18.45 -13.54
CA ILE A 137 -0.26 -17.55 -14.14
C ILE A 137 -1.66 -18.20 -14.09
N GLU A 138 -1.74 -19.53 -14.19
CA GLU A 138 -3.00 -20.25 -14.11
C GLU A 138 -3.68 -20.13 -12.74
N MET A 139 -2.92 -20.21 -11.64
CA MET A 139 -3.47 -20.02 -10.29
C MET A 139 -3.95 -18.57 -10.11
N LEU A 140 -3.22 -17.61 -10.68
CA LEU A 140 -3.59 -16.20 -10.62
C LEU A 140 -4.86 -15.91 -11.42
N ALA A 141 -4.97 -16.45 -12.64
CA ALA A 141 -6.12 -16.30 -13.52
C ALA A 141 -7.40 -16.85 -12.88
N ARG A 142 -7.32 -18.02 -12.24
CA ARG A 142 -8.44 -18.61 -11.48
C ARG A 142 -8.85 -17.76 -10.28
N ARG A 143 -7.89 -17.20 -9.53
CA ARG A 143 -8.18 -16.35 -8.36
C ARG A 143 -8.75 -14.97 -8.73
N LEU A 144 -8.33 -14.42 -9.87
CA LEU A 144 -8.81 -13.11 -10.33
C LEU A 144 -10.05 -13.18 -11.25
N ASN A 145 -10.61 -14.36 -11.51
CA ASN A 145 -11.72 -14.59 -12.44
C ASN A 145 -11.46 -13.94 -13.82
N MET A 146 -10.26 -14.09 -14.35
CA MET A 146 -9.85 -13.53 -15.64
C MET A 146 -9.25 -14.62 -16.53
N SER A 147 -9.31 -14.43 -17.84
CA SER A 147 -8.64 -15.33 -18.77
C SER A 147 -7.12 -15.27 -18.57
N GLN A 148 -6.40 -16.36 -18.87
CA GLN A 148 -4.93 -16.38 -18.75
C GLN A 148 -4.27 -15.25 -19.57
N VAL A 149 -4.83 -14.92 -20.73
CA VAL A 149 -4.33 -13.85 -21.61
C VAL A 149 -4.56 -12.46 -21.02
N GLU A 150 -5.71 -12.23 -20.38
CA GLU A 150 -5.98 -10.97 -19.68
C GLU A 150 -5.14 -10.85 -18.40
N ALA A 151 -4.93 -11.95 -17.68
CA ALA A 151 -4.04 -11.99 -16.53
C ALA A 151 -2.61 -11.62 -16.93
N GLU A 152 -2.09 -12.17 -18.03
CA GLU A 152 -0.77 -11.80 -18.55
C GLU A 152 -0.67 -10.30 -18.88
N ARG A 153 -1.65 -9.75 -19.61
CA ARG A 153 -1.67 -8.32 -19.93
C ARG A 153 -1.72 -7.46 -18.68
N TRP A 154 -2.55 -7.85 -17.71
CA TRP A 154 -2.69 -7.14 -16.44
C TRP A 154 -1.38 -7.18 -15.62
N ILE A 155 -0.69 -8.33 -15.57
CA ILE A 155 0.62 -8.46 -14.92
C ILE A 155 1.68 -7.60 -15.65
N VAL A 156 1.67 -7.58 -16.98
CA VAL A 156 2.61 -6.77 -17.77
C VAL A 156 2.40 -5.27 -17.52
N ASP A 157 1.14 -4.80 -17.51
CA ASP A 157 0.81 -3.42 -17.19
C ASP A 157 1.19 -3.09 -15.74
N LEU A 158 1.07 -4.05 -14.83
CA LEU A 158 1.52 -3.90 -13.46
C LEU A 158 3.03 -3.73 -13.34
N ILE A 159 3.83 -4.59 -13.99
CA ILE A 159 5.29 -4.50 -13.95
C ILE A 159 5.77 -3.18 -14.57
N ARG A 160 5.09 -2.72 -15.62
CA ARG A 160 5.36 -1.43 -16.27
C ARG A 160 5.05 -0.24 -15.37
N ASN A 161 3.90 -0.26 -14.69
CA ASN A 161 3.43 0.87 -13.89
C ASN A 161 4.08 0.91 -12.49
N TYR A 162 4.23 -0.22 -11.83
CA TYR A 162 4.73 -0.32 -10.45
C TYR A 162 6.23 -0.54 -10.34
N ARG A 163 6.96 -0.61 -11.47
CA ARG A 163 8.42 -0.84 -11.53
C ARG A 163 8.87 -1.92 -10.55
N ILE A 164 8.21 -3.08 -10.57
CA ILE A 164 8.61 -4.18 -9.72
C ILE A 164 9.94 -4.72 -10.26
N GLU A 165 11.03 -4.33 -9.61
CA GLU A 165 12.36 -4.72 -10.03
C GLU A 165 12.55 -6.24 -9.89
N GLY A 166 12.86 -6.90 -11.00
CA GLY A 166 13.26 -8.31 -11.01
C GLY A 166 12.20 -9.31 -11.49
N ALA A 167 10.96 -8.89 -11.77
CA ALA A 167 9.96 -9.80 -12.32
C ALA A 167 10.32 -10.23 -13.75
N LYS A 168 10.62 -11.52 -13.95
CA LYS A 168 10.78 -12.16 -15.26
C LYS A 168 9.56 -13.03 -15.53
N ILE A 169 8.93 -12.83 -16.69
CA ILE A 169 7.79 -13.65 -17.12
C ILE A 169 8.34 -14.74 -18.04
N ASP A 170 8.22 -15.99 -17.63
CA ASP A 170 8.47 -17.16 -18.46
C ASP A 170 7.15 -17.60 -19.12
N SER A 171 6.82 -16.97 -20.25
CA SER A 171 5.60 -17.26 -21.03
C SER A 171 5.53 -18.72 -21.50
N LYS A 172 6.67 -19.42 -21.65
CA LYS A 172 6.69 -20.85 -22.02
C LYS A 172 6.26 -21.80 -20.89
N LEU A 173 6.52 -21.44 -19.64
CA LEU A 173 6.17 -22.23 -18.47
C LEU A 173 4.92 -21.69 -17.77
N GLY A 174 4.40 -20.54 -18.21
CA GLY A 174 3.28 -19.87 -17.56
C GLY A 174 3.63 -19.42 -16.14
N GLN A 175 4.89 -19.06 -15.88
CA GLN A 175 5.39 -18.70 -14.55
C GLN A 175 5.98 -17.30 -14.53
N VAL A 176 5.68 -16.55 -13.47
CA VAL A 176 6.33 -15.27 -13.15
C VAL A 176 7.36 -15.56 -12.06
N VAL A 177 8.64 -15.37 -12.38
CA VAL A 177 9.75 -15.51 -11.44
C VAL A 177 10.18 -14.14 -10.98
N MET A 178 10.09 -13.90 -9.66
CA MET A 178 10.57 -12.69 -9.03
C MET A 178 12.07 -12.86 -8.74
N GLY A 179 12.90 -12.16 -9.51
CA GLY A 179 14.32 -12.03 -9.24
C GLY A 179 14.54 -11.23 -7.97
N VAL A 180 14.71 -11.91 -6.84
CA VAL A 180 15.19 -11.26 -5.62
C VAL A 180 16.59 -10.75 -5.91
N LYS A 181 16.76 -9.44 -6.09
CA LYS A 181 18.07 -8.81 -6.02
C LYS A 181 18.54 -8.97 -4.58
N ALA A 182 19.26 -10.04 -4.29
CA ALA A 182 20.03 -10.14 -3.07
C ALA A 182 21.04 -8.99 -3.12
N VAL A 183 20.80 -7.94 -2.33
CA VAL A 183 21.75 -6.84 -2.18
C VAL A 183 23.01 -7.47 -1.61
N SER A 184 24.08 -7.50 -2.40
CA SER A 184 25.33 -8.10 -1.97
C SER A 184 25.84 -7.33 -0.76
N ILE A 185 26.43 -8.02 0.23
CA ILE A 185 27.02 -7.39 1.42
C ILE A 185 28.01 -6.29 1.01
N HIS A 186 28.72 -6.47 -0.12
CA HIS A 186 29.62 -5.48 -0.69
C HIS A 186 28.93 -4.21 -1.16
N GLU A 187 27.73 -4.33 -1.73
CA GLU A 187 26.93 -3.19 -2.18
C GLU A 187 26.40 -2.40 -0.99
N GLN A 188 25.98 -3.09 0.08
CA GLN A 188 25.54 -2.45 1.32
C GLN A 188 26.70 -1.73 2.05
N VAL A 189 27.90 -2.30 2.05
CA VAL A 189 29.10 -1.64 2.57
C VAL A 189 29.47 -0.43 1.70
N MET A 190 29.41 -0.56 0.37
CA MET A 190 29.69 0.55 -0.55
C MET A 190 28.72 1.73 -0.36
N GLU A 191 27.41 1.46 -0.24
CA GLU A 191 26.38 2.48 0.05
C GLU A 191 26.67 3.22 1.37
N ASN A 192 26.93 2.47 2.44
CA ASN A 192 27.23 3.04 3.75
C ASN A 192 28.52 3.86 3.74
N THR A 193 29.56 3.38 3.05
CA THR A 193 30.84 4.08 2.92
C THR A 193 30.70 5.35 2.10
N LYS A 194 29.94 5.37 1.00
CA LYS A 194 29.69 6.60 0.21
C LYS A 194 29.08 7.71 1.07
N ARG A 195 28.10 7.39 1.92
CA ARG A 195 27.47 8.36 2.83
C ARG A 195 28.47 8.88 3.87
N LEU A 196 29.35 8.02 4.38
CA LEU A 196 30.41 8.43 5.29
C LEU A 196 31.44 9.34 4.62
N THR A 197 31.89 8.99 3.42
CA THR A 197 32.88 9.77 2.66
C THR A 197 32.39 11.18 2.37
N LEU A 198 31.13 11.34 1.93
CA LEU A 198 30.54 12.65 1.69
C LEU A 198 30.48 13.51 2.96
N ARG A 199 30.07 12.92 4.09
CA ARG A 199 30.06 13.64 5.38
C ARG A 199 31.46 14.03 5.84
N ALA A 200 32.44 13.15 5.67
CA ALA A 200 33.84 13.43 6.01
C ALA A 200 34.42 14.57 5.17
N GLN A 201 34.16 14.59 3.85
CA GLN A 201 34.54 15.69 2.97
C GLN A 201 33.87 17.01 3.37
N GLN A 202 32.58 16.98 3.71
CA GLN A 202 31.84 18.17 4.12
C GLN A 202 32.38 18.72 5.46
N ILE A 203 32.70 17.86 6.42
CA ILE A 203 33.33 18.26 7.70
C ILE A 203 34.73 18.83 7.47
N ALA A 204 35.54 18.21 6.60
CA ALA A 204 36.87 18.72 6.26
C ALA A 204 36.80 20.14 5.67
N LEU A 205 35.86 20.39 4.76
CA LEU A 205 35.64 21.71 4.17
C LEU A 205 35.19 22.75 5.22
N GLN A 206 34.31 22.37 6.14
CA GLN A 206 33.85 23.25 7.22
C GLN A 206 34.97 23.58 8.22
N LEU A 207 35.84 22.60 8.52
CA LEU A 207 37.04 22.81 9.34
C LEU A 207 38.03 23.74 8.66
N GLU A 208 38.26 23.61 7.36
CA GLU A 208 39.12 24.54 6.61
C GLU A 208 38.55 25.97 6.61
N LYS A 209 37.24 26.14 6.40
CA LYS A 209 36.58 27.45 6.50
C LYS A 209 36.73 28.05 7.90
N ALA A 210 36.41 27.31 8.95
CA ALA A 210 36.56 27.77 10.34
C ALA A 210 38.02 28.10 10.69
N ARG A 211 38.99 27.37 10.13
CA ARG A 211 40.43 27.65 10.31
C ARG A 211 40.86 28.91 9.58
N THR A 212 40.27 29.19 8.41
CA THR A 212 40.55 30.40 7.62
C THR A 212 39.92 31.64 8.27
N GLU A 213 38.69 31.53 8.78
CA GLU A 213 38.03 32.59 9.54
C GLU A 213 38.79 32.93 10.83
N ARG A 214 39.26 31.92 11.59
CA ARG A 214 40.11 32.15 12.78
C ARG A 214 41.43 32.86 12.47
N LYS A 215 41.97 32.71 11.26
CA LYS A 215 43.19 33.40 10.82
C LYS A 215 42.96 34.85 10.38
N LEU A 216 41.71 35.23 10.07
CA LEU A 216 41.33 36.60 9.69
C LEU A 216 40.98 37.47 10.91
N THR A 217 40.71 36.84 12.06
CA THR A 217 40.35 37.51 13.32
C THR A 217 41.53 37.77 14.28
N VAL A 218 42.76 37.44 13.88
CA VAL A 218 44.02 37.72 14.62
C VAL A 218 44.87 38.62 13.75
#